data_AF-V4VI26-F1
#
_entry.id   AF-V4VI26-F1
#
_cell.length_a   1.000
_cell.length_b   1.000
_cell.length_c   1.000
_cell.angle_alpha   90.00
_cell.angle_beta   90.00
_cell.angle_gamma   90.00
#
_symmetry.space_group_name_H-M   'P 1'
#
loop_
_entity.id
_entity.type
_entity.pdbx_description
1 polymer ?
#
loop_
_entity_poly.entity_id
_entity_poly.type
_entity_poly.pdbx_seq_one_letter_code
_entity_poly.pdbx_strand_id
1 'polypeptide(L)'
;MAEEGKADAQLFQLLTNLLQEVEALTNQEEIELRSKIEALGLEVTKVPSKSTPQLDELEIARELDKLSAKLDDVDGMISSAIAADPQVQSLLSGTADVWMPVITATADERRNFTGSIGDDTTEVKDRSCC
;
A
#
# COMPACT_ATOMS: atom_id res chain seq x y z
N MET A 1 3.27 6.04 -16.66
CA MET A 1 2.57 4.77 -16.36
C MET A 1 2.73 3.70 -17.43
N ALA A 2 3.07 4.00 -18.69
CA ALA A 2 3.23 2.98 -19.75
C ALA A 2 4.55 2.18 -19.70
N GLU A 3 5.58 2.65 -18.98
CA GLU A 3 6.90 1.99 -18.94
C GLU A 3 7.01 0.89 -17.87
N GLU A 4 6.26 0.97 -16.77
CA GLU A 4 6.34 0.01 -15.65
C GLU A 4 5.78 -1.37 -16.04
N GLY A 5 4.56 -1.40 -16.62
CA GLY A 5 3.97 -2.65 -17.14
C GLY A 5 4.74 -3.28 -18.30
N LYS A 6 5.61 -2.53 -18.97
CA LYS A 6 6.51 -3.03 -20.02
C LYS A 6 7.74 -3.72 -19.45
N ALA A 7 8.26 -3.25 -18.31
CA ALA A 7 9.33 -3.91 -17.57
C ALA A 7 8.82 -5.22 -16.93
N ASP A 8 7.61 -5.20 -16.37
CA ASP A 8 6.96 -6.39 -15.81
C ASP A 8 6.75 -7.47 -16.88
N ALA A 9 6.22 -7.09 -18.05
CA ALA A 9 6.03 -8.02 -19.16
C ALA A 9 7.36 -8.67 -19.62
N GLN A 10 8.46 -7.91 -19.65
CA GLN A 10 9.79 -8.45 -19.98
C GLN A 10 10.30 -9.42 -18.92
N LEU A 11 10.08 -9.12 -17.63
CA LEU A 11 10.45 -10.00 -16.53
C LEU A 11 9.70 -11.34 -16.59
N PHE A 12 8.38 -11.32 -16.78
CA PHE A 12 7.59 -12.56 -16.86
C PHE A 12 7.91 -13.39 -18.11
N GLN A 13 8.28 -12.74 -19.22
CA GLN A 13 8.82 -13.47 -20.39
C GLN A 13 10.15 -14.15 -20.06
N LEU A 14 11.07 -13.46 -19.39
CA LEU A 14 12.36 -14.04 -19.00
C LEU A 14 12.18 -15.24 -18.06
N LEU A 15 11.34 -15.11 -17.02
CA LEU A 15 11.06 -16.19 -16.07
C LEU A 15 10.45 -17.42 -16.76
N THR A 16 9.55 -17.19 -17.73
CA THR A 16 8.95 -18.27 -18.52
C THR A 16 9.99 -18.99 -19.38
N ASN A 17 10.88 -18.24 -20.03
CA ASN A 17 11.95 -18.82 -20.85
C ASN A 17 12.95 -19.62 -20.01
N LEU A 18 13.32 -19.10 -18.83
CA LEU A 18 14.25 -19.78 -17.92
C LEU A 18 13.65 -21.09 -17.39
N LEU A 19 12.35 -21.09 -17.09
CA LEU A 19 11.63 -22.29 -16.67
C LEU A 19 11.61 -23.36 -17.76
N GLN A 20 11.33 -22.97 -19.01
CA GLN A 20 11.36 -23.88 -20.15
C GLN A 20 12.75 -24.49 -20.37
N GLU A 21 13.81 -23.71 -20.18
CA GLU A 21 15.19 -24.18 -20.26
C GLU A 21 15.51 -25.21 -19.16
N VAL A 22 15.07 -24.95 -17.92
CA VAL A 22 15.24 -25.89 -16.80
C VAL A 22 14.46 -27.19 -17.05
N GLU A 23 13.23 -27.12 -17.53
CA GLU A 23 12.41 -28.30 -17.86
C GLU A 23 13.04 -29.13 -18.98
N ALA A 24 13.66 -28.48 -19.97
CA ALA A 24 14.38 -29.15 -21.06
C ALA A 24 15.68 -29.82 -20.58
N LEU A 25 16.43 -29.18 -19.67
CA LEU A 25 17.68 -29.72 -19.13
C LEU A 25 17.43 -30.86 -18.13
N THR A 26 16.36 -30.78 -17.35
CA THR A 26 16.00 -31.77 -16.32
C THR A 26 15.08 -32.86 -16.85
N ASN A 27 14.49 -32.66 -18.03
CA ASN A 27 13.47 -33.52 -18.65
C ASN A 27 12.30 -33.83 -17.69
N GLN A 28 12.00 -32.89 -16.81
CA GLN A 28 11.01 -32.96 -15.75
C GLN A 28 10.21 -31.66 -15.77
N GLU A 29 8.88 -31.77 -15.72
CA GLU A 29 8.01 -30.59 -15.65
C GLU A 29 8.04 -29.97 -14.25
N GLU A 30 8.20 -28.64 -14.17
CA GLU A 30 8.29 -27.92 -12.91
C GLU A 30 7.01 -27.15 -12.59
N ILE A 31 5.99 -27.94 -12.23
CA ILE A 31 4.61 -27.48 -11.98
C ILE A 31 4.55 -26.42 -10.86
N GLU A 32 5.39 -26.54 -9.83
CA GLU A 32 5.40 -25.60 -8.70
C GLU A 32 5.91 -24.21 -9.13
N LEU A 33 6.98 -24.13 -9.92
CA LEU A 33 7.50 -22.86 -10.40
C LEU A 33 6.55 -22.20 -11.41
N ARG A 34 5.86 -23.00 -12.24
CA ARG A 34 4.78 -22.47 -13.10
C ARG A 34 3.70 -21.76 -12.29
N SER A 35 3.23 -22.42 -11.23
CA SER A 35 2.21 -21.85 -10.35
C SER A 35 2.71 -20.58 -9.63
N LYS A 36 3.98 -20.56 -9.20
CA LYS A 36 4.59 -19.38 -8.57
C LYS A 36 4.73 -18.20 -9.54
N ILE A 37 5.16 -18.45 -10.78
CA ILE A 37 5.28 -17.40 -11.81
C ILE A 37 3.90 -16.82 -12.16
N GLU A 38 2.87 -17.66 -12.29
CA GLU A 38 1.50 -17.23 -12.53
C GLU A 38 0.94 -16.39 -11.37
N ALA A 39 1.14 -16.85 -10.12
CA ALA A 39 0.70 -16.12 -8.93
C ALA A 39 1.37 -14.74 -8.81
N LEU A 40 2.67 -14.65 -9.09
CA LEU A 40 3.40 -13.38 -9.13
C LEU A 40 2.89 -12.47 -10.25
N GLY A 41 2.56 -13.02 -11.42
CA GLY A 41 1.95 -12.27 -12.52
C GLY A 41 0.63 -11.63 -12.13
N LEU A 42 -0.23 -12.37 -11.43
CA LEU A 42 -1.50 -11.86 -10.93
C LEU A 42 -1.29 -10.80 -9.85
N GLU A 43 -0.33 -10.97 -8.94
CA GLU A 43 -0.05 -10.01 -7.86
C GLU A 43 0.45 -8.66 -8.41
N VAL A 44 1.35 -8.68 -9.40
CA VAL A 44 1.90 -7.46 -10.04
C VAL A 44 0.81 -6.67 -10.79
N THR A 45 -0.24 -7.33 -11.27
CA THR A 45 -1.37 -6.65 -11.92
C THR A 45 -2.39 -6.03 -10.95
N LYS A 46 -2.27 -6.24 -9.63
CA LYS A 46 -3.23 -5.71 -8.64
C LYS A 46 -3.08 -4.21 -8.36
N VAL A 47 -2.28 -3.49 -9.13
CA VAL A 47 -2.20 -2.03 -9.01
C VAL A 47 -3.50 -1.42 -9.56
N PRO A 48 -4.24 -0.58 -8.79
CA PRO A 48 -5.45 0.07 -9.28
C PRO A 48 -5.14 0.88 -10.54
N SER A 49 -5.58 0.42 -11.71
CA SER A 49 -5.18 0.99 -13.00
C SER A 49 -5.85 2.32 -13.35
N LYS A 50 -6.57 2.95 -12.41
CA LYS A 50 -7.37 4.14 -12.71
C LYS A 50 -7.13 5.21 -11.66
N SER A 51 -6.26 6.16 -11.99
CA SER A 51 -6.55 7.55 -11.63
C SER A 51 -7.95 7.83 -12.16
N THR A 52 -8.86 8.27 -11.29
CA THR A 52 -10.22 8.61 -11.67
C THR A 52 -10.21 9.44 -12.96
N PRO A 53 -11.09 9.13 -13.95
CA PRO A 53 -11.27 10.02 -15.09
C PRO A 53 -11.59 11.42 -14.57
N GLN A 54 -11.25 12.46 -15.33
CA GLN A 54 -11.57 13.84 -14.97
C GLN A 54 -13.09 13.91 -14.70
N LEU A 55 -13.45 13.91 -13.42
CA LEU A 55 -14.84 13.78 -13.00
C LEU A 55 -15.56 15.08 -13.36
N ASP A 56 -16.75 14.96 -13.93
CA ASP A 56 -17.64 16.09 -14.13
C ASP A 56 -18.05 16.67 -12.76
N GLU A 57 -18.38 17.96 -12.69
CA GLU A 57 -18.68 18.66 -11.43
C GLU A 57 -19.78 17.94 -10.61
N LEU A 58 -20.77 17.37 -11.31
CA LEU A 58 -21.87 16.61 -10.70
C LEU A 58 -21.39 15.27 -10.11
N GLU A 59 -20.42 14.62 -10.74
CA GLU A 59 -19.84 13.38 -10.24
C GLU A 59 -18.90 13.64 -9.05
N ILE A 60 -18.17 14.77 -9.05
CA ILE A 60 -17.41 15.24 -7.89
C ILE A 60 -18.35 15.45 -6.71
N ALA A 61 -19.47 16.15 -6.89
CA ALA A 61 -20.45 16.38 -5.84
C ALA A 61 -20.98 15.06 -5.27
N ARG A 62 -21.30 14.08 -6.13
CA ARG A 62 -21.77 12.76 -5.69
C ARG A 62 -20.72 11.99 -4.88
N GLU A 63 -19.46 12.04 -5.29
CA GLU A 63 -18.38 11.39 -4.53
C GLU A 63 -18.09 12.14 -3.23
N LEU A 64 -18.25 13.46 -3.17
CA LEU A 64 -18.19 14.23 -1.92
C LEU A 64 -19.34 13.87 -0.98
N ASP A 65 -20.57 13.75 -1.45
CA ASP A 65 -21.73 13.31 -0.64
C ASP A 65 -21.49 11.92 -0.04
N LYS A 66 -20.98 11.00 -0.86
CA LYS A 66 -20.64 9.65 -0.43
C LYS A 66 -19.49 9.63 0.58
N LEU A 67 -18.48 10.48 0.41
CA LEU A 67 -17.39 10.62 1.38
C LEU A 67 -17.91 11.21 2.69
N SER A 68 -18.81 12.20 2.63
CA SER A 68 -19.46 12.76 3.82
C SER A 68 -20.21 11.69 4.60
N ALA A 69 -21.04 10.89 3.94
CA ALA A 69 -21.79 9.81 4.59
C ALA A 69 -20.88 8.76 5.25
N LYS A 70 -19.70 8.49 4.66
CA LYS A 70 -18.70 7.59 5.26
C LYS A 70 -18.02 8.21 6.48
N LEU A 71 -17.78 9.52 6.48
CA LEU A 71 -17.23 10.22 7.64
C LEU A 71 -18.21 10.19 8.81
N ASP A 72 -19.51 10.37 8.54
CA ASP A 72 -20.55 10.27 9.57
C ASP A 72 -20.63 8.87 10.19
N ASP A 73 -20.50 7.81 9.38
CA ASP A 73 -20.47 6.42 9.86
C ASP A 73 -19.24 6.15 10.75
N VAL A 74 -18.06 6.60 10.32
CA VAL A 74 -16.82 6.50 11.11
C VAL A 74 -16.92 7.27 12.42
N ASP A 75 -17.50 8.48 12.41
CA ASP A 75 -17.72 9.26 13.63
C ASP A 75 -18.66 8.54 14.62
N GLY A 76 -19.71 7.91 14.09
CA GLY A 76 -20.62 7.06 14.86
C GLY A 76 -19.90 5.85 15.48
N MET A 77 -19.05 5.17 14.70
CA MET A 77 -18.24 4.05 15.18
C MET A 77 -17.27 4.47 16.28
N ILE A 78 -16.59 5.61 16.11
CA ILE A 78 -15.65 6.16 17.10
C ILE A 78 -16.40 6.53 18.38
N SER A 79 -17.53 7.23 18.25
CA SER A 79 -18.38 7.60 19.39
C SER A 79 -18.86 6.38 20.17
N SER A 80 -19.30 5.32 19.47
CA SER A 80 -19.69 4.05 20.08
C SER A 80 -18.52 3.36 20.80
N ALA A 81 -17.34 3.32 20.16
CA ALA A 81 -16.15 2.73 20.74
C ALA A 81 -15.65 3.48 21.98
N ILE A 82 -15.67 4.81 21.96
CA ILE A 82 -15.31 5.65 23.12
C ILE A 82 -16.33 5.50 24.26
N ALA A 83 -17.62 5.39 23.94
CA ALA A 83 -18.66 5.15 24.94
C ALA A 83 -18.51 3.77 25.61
N ALA A 84 -18.06 2.76 24.86
CA ALA A 84 -17.80 1.42 25.38
C ALA A 84 -16.50 1.33 26.18
N ASP A 85 -15.45 2.03 25.76
CA ASP A 85 -14.16 2.10 26.46
C ASP A 85 -13.50 3.49 26.30
N PRO A 86 -13.47 4.30 27.38
CA PRO A 86 -12.84 5.62 27.35
C PRO A 86 -11.35 5.61 27.00
N GLN A 87 -10.63 4.50 27.19
CA GLN A 87 -9.20 4.41 26.83
C GLN A 87 -8.97 4.45 25.32
N VAL A 88 -9.98 4.07 24.52
CA VAL A 88 -9.93 4.14 23.06
C VAL A 88 -9.67 5.56 22.58
N GLN A 89 -10.25 6.57 23.25
CA GLN A 89 -10.01 7.97 22.90
C GLN A 89 -8.53 8.33 23.05
N SER A 90 -7.92 7.97 24.18
CA SER A 90 -6.51 8.25 24.43
C SER A 90 -5.59 7.54 23.43
N LEU A 91 -5.94 6.31 23.04
CA LEU A 91 -5.19 5.53 22.05
C LEU A 91 -5.30 6.12 20.64
N LEU A 92 -6.51 6.47 20.20
CA LEU A 92 -6.74 7.11 18.90
C LEU A 92 -6.07 8.48 18.82
N SER A 93 -6.14 9.26 19.91
CA SER A 93 -5.47 10.56 19.99
C SER A 93 -3.95 10.41 19.98
N GLY A 94 -3.41 9.47 20.76
CA GLY A 94 -1.95 9.24 20.84
C GLY A 94 -1.34 8.63 19.58
N THR A 95 -2.15 7.98 18.73
CA THR A 95 -1.70 7.45 17.43
C THR A 95 -1.94 8.40 16.27
N ALA A 96 -2.70 9.49 16.47
CA ALA A 96 -2.99 10.47 15.43
C ALA A 96 -1.71 11.12 14.88
N ASP A 97 -0.73 11.42 15.73
CA ASP A 97 0.54 12.04 15.32
C ASP A 97 1.36 11.14 14.37
N VAL A 98 1.18 9.82 14.45
CA VAL A 98 1.84 8.84 13.57
C VAL A 98 1.11 8.73 12.23
N TRP A 99 -0.22 8.69 12.27
CA TRP A 99 -1.02 8.41 11.07
C TRP A 99 -1.40 9.65 10.27
N MET A 100 -1.56 10.83 10.90
CA MET A 100 -1.91 12.07 10.21
C MET A 100 -0.94 12.42 9.08
N PRO A 101 0.40 12.44 9.28
CA PRO A 101 1.34 12.70 8.20
C PRO A 101 1.22 11.71 7.05
N VAL A 102 0.97 10.43 7.35
CA VAL A 102 0.83 9.37 6.34
C VAL A 102 -0.47 9.52 5.55
N ILE A 103 -1.57 9.87 6.21
CA ILE A 103 -2.89 9.99 5.59
C ILE A 103 -2.96 11.25 4.73
N THR A 104 -2.45 12.39 5.22
CA THR A 104 -2.50 13.67 4.51
C THR A 104 -1.37 13.86 3.50
N ALA A 105 -0.36 12.98 3.49
CA ALA A 105 0.73 13.05 2.53
C ALA A 105 0.22 13.00 1.08
N THR A 106 0.71 13.95 0.29
CA THR A 106 0.59 13.98 -1.16
C THR A 106 1.29 12.77 -1.80
N ALA A 107 1.00 12.50 -3.07
CA ALA A 107 1.60 11.38 -3.78
C ALA A 107 3.14 11.46 -3.84
N ASP A 108 3.70 12.67 -3.94
CA ASP A 108 5.14 12.90 -3.94
C ASP A 108 5.76 12.72 -2.55
N GLU A 109 5.09 13.18 -1.49
CA GLU A 109 5.53 12.93 -0.11
C GLU A 109 5.52 11.43 0.20
N ARG A 110 4.49 10.69 -0.20
CA ARG A 110 4.37 9.22 -0.07
C ARG A 110 5.54 8.45 -0.70
N ARG A 111 6.07 8.94 -1.82
CA ARG A 111 7.24 8.34 -2.48
C ARG A 111 8.55 8.52 -1.70
N ASN A 112 8.63 9.55 -0.86
CA ASN A 112 9.81 9.81 -0.02
C ASN A 112 9.77 9.02 1.30
N PHE A 113 8.59 8.55 1.76
CA PHE A 113 8.49 7.70 2.95
C PHE A 113 9.18 6.34 2.78
N THR A 114 9.32 5.82 1.55
CA THR A 114 10.05 4.57 1.28
C THR A 114 11.57 4.77 1.14
N GLY A 115 12.03 6.01 0.95
CA GLY A 115 13.45 6.35 0.81
C GLY A 115 14.21 6.49 2.14
N SER A 116 13.48 6.62 3.26
CA SER A 116 14.06 6.90 4.58
C SER A 116 13.96 5.70 5.55
N ILE A 117 14.08 4.47 5.04
CA ILE A 117 14.40 3.27 5.85
C ILE A 117 15.94 3.07 5.95
N GLY A 118 16.72 4.08 5.57
CA GLY A 118 18.16 4.13 5.76
C GLY A 118 18.54 4.90 7.02
N ASP A 119 18.89 4.16 8.07
CA ASP A 119 19.77 4.55 9.18
C ASP A 119 19.30 5.66 10.14
N ASP A 120 18.45 5.29 11.09
CA ASP A 120 18.41 5.97 12.40
C ASP A 120 18.66 4.91 13.48
N THR A 121 19.89 4.38 13.50
CA THR A 121 20.40 3.62 14.63
C THR A 121 20.67 4.58 15.79
N THR A 122 19.69 4.71 16.68
CA THR A 122 19.84 4.95 18.13
C THR A 122 21.04 5.81 18.58
N GLU A 123 20.83 7.11 18.79
CA GLU A 123 21.56 7.85 19.83
C GLU A 123 20.64 8.11 21.02
N VAL A 124 20.51 7.10 21.88
CA VAL A 124 20.13 7.31 23.28
C VAL A 124 21.27 8.10 23.93
N LYS A 125 21.17 9.43 23.91
CA LYS A 125 22.05 10.27 24.71
C LYS A 125 21.58 10.26 26.15
N ASP A 126 22.13 9.29 26.88
CA ASP A 126 22.28 9.31 28.33
C ASP A 126 22.64 10.72 28.81
N ARG A 127 21.71 11.35 29.54
CA ARG A 127 22.02 12.48 30.42
C ARG A 127 22.07 11.95 31.85
N SER A 128 23.15 11.26 32.16
CA SER A 128 23.61 11.07 33.53
C SER A 128 23.97 12.43 34.14
N CYS A 129 23.25 12.72 35.23
CA CYS A 129 23.63 13.45 36.45
C CYS A 129 24.93 14.30 36.45
N CYS A 130 24.78 15.59 36.74
CA CYS A 130 25.59 16.38 37.70
C CYS A 130 24.72 17.54 38.20
#